data_AF-F8D7D3-F1
#
_entry.id   AF-F8D7D3-F1
#
_cell.length_a   1.000
_cell.length_b   1.000
_cell.length_c   1.000
_cell.angle_alpha   90.00
_cell.angle_beta   90.00
_cell.angle_gamma   90.00
#
_symmetry.space_group_name_H-M   'P 1'
#
loop_
_entity.id
_entity.type
_entity.pdbx_description
1 polymer ?
#
loop_
_entity_poly.entity_id
_entity_poly.type
_entity_poly.pdbx_seq_one_letter_code
_entity_poly.pdbx_strand_id
1 'polypeptide(L)'
;MTLEVEPPEPPELEFVDPNEYDDATISADGDVDYRREELQEFLETGAWEEAFDAWREDTDLEDREYEIAQDLELFSQFDFFWDDFADRVGYHAPGIPEDWQAREYHPDLDTWGTVSSINAELTEFGQIVSEVLKEEYIDWEAEYEPPEDLPDFD
;
A
#
# COMPACT_ATOMS: atom_id res chain seq x y z
N MET A 1 11.44 0.96 18.29
CA MET A 1 12.89 0.66 18.49
C MET A 1 13.47 0.58 17.08
N THR A 2 14.72 0.96 16.82
CA THR A 2 15.21 0.89 15.43
C THR A 2 15.48 -0.56 15.02
N LEU A 3 14.83 -1.01 13.96
CA LEU A 3 15.01 -2.33 13.36
C LEU A 3 16.23 -2.32 12.43
N GLU A 4 17.19 -3.24 12.62
CA GLU A 4 18.48 -3.25 11.91
C GLU A 4 18.48 -4.25 10.73
N VAL A 5 17.52 -4.12 9.81
CA VAL A 5 17.32 -5.04 8.67
C VAL A 5 17.35 -4.32 7.32
N GLU A 6 17.66 -5.05 6.26
CA GLU A 6 17.57 -4.53 4.89
C GLU A 6 16.09 -4.47 4.42
N PRO A 7 15.72 -3.47 3.60
CA PRO A 7 14.37 -3.37 3.04
C PRO A 7 14.06 -4.60 2.16
N PRO A 8 12.82 -5.13 2.22
CA PRO A 8 12.36 -6.15 1.29
C PRO A 8 12.13 -5.55 -0.10
N GLU A 9 12.01 -6.40 -1.13
CA GLU A 9 11.61 -5.93 -2.46
C GLU A 9 10.21 -5.30 -2.43
N PRO A 10 9.96 -4.23 -3.22
CA PRO A 10 8.62 -3.64 -3.33
C PRO A 10 7.62 -4.65 -3.92
N PRO A 11 6.31 -4.47 -3.67
CA PRO A 11 5.28 -5.31 -4.28
C PRO A 11 5.25 -5.13 -5.80
N GLU A 12 4.80 -6.18 -6.50
CA GLU A 12 4.40 -6.08 -7.89
C GLU A 12 2.92 -5.67 -7.94
N LEU A 13 2.63 -4.46 -8.41
CA LEU A 13 1.26 -3.99 -8.52
C LEU A 13 0.54 -4.73 -9.65
N GLU A 14 -0.47 -5.54 -9.31
CA GLU A 14 -1.26 -6.25 -10.32
C GLU A 14 -2.05 -5.25 -11.17
N PHE A 15 -1.83 -5.31 -12.47
CA PHE A 15 -2.64 -4.65 -13.47
C PHE A 15 -3.90 -5.48 -13.71
N VAL A 16 -5.04 -5.01 -13.24
CA VAL A 16 -6.33 -5.62 -13.60
C VAL A 16 -6.93 -4.78 -14.72
N ASP A 17 -6.96 -5.33 -15.93
CA ASP A 17 -7.56 -4.65 -17.08
C ASP A 17 -9.02 -4.33 -16.73
N PRO A 18 -9.41 -3.04 -16.68
CA PRO A 18 -10.75 -2.64 -16.32
C PRO A 18 -11.82 -3.23 -17.27
N ASN A 19 -11.43 -3.67 -18.47
CA ASN A 19 -12.29 -4.34 -19.45
C ASN A 19 -12.57 -5.83 -19.14
N GLU A 20 -11.89 -6.46 -18.17
CA GLU A 20 -12.14 -7.85 -17.78
C GLU A 20 -13.37 -8.04 -16.87
N TYR A 21 -13.94 -6.95 -16.35
CA TYR A 21 -15.19 -6.99 -15.58
C TYR A 21 -16.41 -6.64 -16.45
N ASP A 22 -17.22 -7.66 -16.78
CA ASP A 22 -18.42 -7.57 -17.63
C ASP A 22 -19.53 -6.61 -17.09
N ASP A 23 -19.41 -6.13 -15.85
CA ASP A 23 -20.40 -5.30 -15.13
C ASP A 23 -19.86 -3.92 -14.68
N ALA A 24 -18.61 -3.58 -15.03
CA ALA A 24 -18.00 -2.32 -14.64
C ALA A 24 -18.16 -1.29 -15.77
N THR A 25 -19.18 -0.42 -15.68
CA THR A 25 -19.16 0.86 -16.40
C THR A 25 -18.12 1.75 -15.70
N ILE A 26 -16.86 1.51 -15.99
CA ILE A 26 -15.77 2.36 -15.54
C ILE A 26 -15.86 3.63 -16.38
N SER A 27 -15.99 4.77 -15.69
CA SER A 27 -15.93 6.09 -16.32
C SER A 27 -14.74 6.11 -17.26
N ALA A 28 -14.98 6.54 -18.49
CA ALA A 28 -14.12 6.39 -19.64
C ALA A 28 -12.83 7.25 -19.62
N ASP A 29 -12.15 7.31 -18.49
CA ASP A 29 -10.85 7.96 -18.36
C ASP A 29 -9.82 6.88 -18.08
N GLY A 30 -9.09 6.48 -19.13
CA GLY A 30 -8.05 5.45 -19.12
C GLY A 30 -6.80 5.82 -18.33
N ASP A 31 -6.93 6.62 -17.28
CA ASP A 31 -5.87 7.14 -16.41
C ASP A 31 -5.56 6.23 -15.22
N VAL A 32 -6.49 5.37 -14.80
CA VAL A 32 -6.27 4.42 -13.69
C VAL A 32 -5.11 3.46 -14.00
N ASP A 33 -5.00 3.07 -15.27
CA ASP A 33 -3.99 2.15 -15.79
C ASP A 33 -2.59 2.80 -15.83
N TYR A 34 -2.48 4.06 -16.30
CA TYR A 34 -1.19 4.77 -16.32
C TYR A 34 -0.65 5.05 -14.92
N ARG A 35 -1.53 5.45 -14.00
CA ARG A 35 -1.12 5.77 -12.62
C ARG A 35 -0.54 4.55 -11.90
N ARG A 36 -0.98 3.32 -12.19
CA ARG A 36 -0.39 2.11 -11.60
C ARG A 36 1.01 1.80 -12.13
N GLU A 37 1.24 1.94 -13.43
CA GLU A 37 2.59 1.75 -14.00
C GLU A 37 3.57 2.78 -13.43
N GLU A 38 3.15 4.04 -13.30
CA GLU A 38 3.97 5.10 -12.69
C GLU A 38 4.21 4.86 -11.19
N LEU A 39 3.18 4.43 -10.44
CA LEU A 39 3.35 4.04 -9.04
C LEU A 39 4.36 2.90 -8.87
N GLN A 40 4.31 1.88 -9.74
CA GLN A 40 5.30 0.80 -9.74
C GLN A 40 6.72 1.34 -9.95
N GLU A 41 6.91 2.22 -10.94
CA GLU A 41 8.22 2.84 -11.20
C GLU A 41 8.74 3.63 -9.99
N PHE A 42 7.88 4.38 -9.31
CA PHE A 42 8.27 5.15 -8.11
C PHE A 42 8.66 4.23 -6.94
N LEU A 43 7.90 3.16 -6.71
CA LEU A 43 8.22 2.15 -5.70
C LEU A 43 9.59 1.52 -5.96
N GLU A 44 9.87 1.13 -7.20
CA GLU A 44 11.14 0.51 -7.62
C GLU A 44 12.33 1.48 -7.59
N THR A 45 12.09 2.77 -7.80
CA THR A 45 13.16 3.77 -7.94
C THR A 45 13.60 4.37 -6.61
N GLY A 46 12.75 4.37 -5.58
CA GLY A 46 13.16 4.83 -4.26
C GLY A 46 12.07 5.01 -3.21
N ALA A 47 10.80 5.19 -3.61
CA ALA A 47 9.74 5.50 -2.65
C ALA A 47 9.57 4.41 -1.58
N TRP A 48 9.74 3.15 -1.98
CA TRP A 48 9.69 2.01 -1.08
C TRP A 48 10.85 1.98 -0.07
N GLU A 49 12.08 2.18 -0.54
CA GLU A 49 13.28 2.20 0.32
C GLU A 49 13.21 3.35 1.34
N GLU A 50 12.80 4.54 0.88
CA GLU A 50 12.65 5.72 1.72
C GLU A 50 11.57 5.54 2.80
N ALA A 51 10.40 5.02 2.41
CA ALA A 51 9.34 4.71 3.36
C ALA A 51 9.76 3.61 4.35
N PHE A 52 10.50 2.60 3.89
CA PHE A 52 11.00 1.54 4.75
C PHE A 52 11.99 2.08 5.77
N ASP A 53 12.91 2.94 5.35
CA ASP A 53 13.88 3.61 6.21
C ASP A 53 13.19 4.44 7.30
N ALA A 54 12.14 5.18 6.95
CA ALA A 54 11.34 5.91 7.94
C ALA A 54 10.61 4.96 8.90
N TRP A 55 9.96 3.92 8.39
CA TRP A 55 9.21 2.96 9.21
C TRP A 55 10.11 2.18 10.18
N ARG A 56 11.27 1.69 9.73
CA ARG A 56 12.18 0.90 10.58
C ARG A 56 12.78 1.70 11.74
N GLU A 57 12.77 3.03 11.69
CA GLU A 57 13.27 3.87 12.79
C GLU A 57 12.35 3.82 14.01
N ASP A 58 11.04 3.77 13.78
CA ASP A 58 10.01 3.93 14.81
C ASP A 58 9.15 2.68 15.05
N THR A 59 9.21 1.66 14.18
CA THR A 59 8.41 0.44 14.33
C THR A 59 8.54 -0.23 15.70
N ASP A 60 7.43 -0.83 16.12
CA ASP A 60 7.35 -1.69 17.30
C ASP A 60 7.67 -3.17 17.00
N LEU A 61 7.98 -3.53 15.74
CA LEU A 61 8.44 -4.88 15.40
C LEU A 61 9.87 -5.13 15.91
N GLU A 62 10.09 -6.34 16.41
CA GLU A 62 11.41 -6.90 16.64
C GLU A 62 11.84 -7.76 15.44
N ASP A 63 13.13 -8.14 15.39
CA ASP A 63 13.70 -8.95 14.29
C ASP A 63 12.87 -10.20 13.99
N ARG A 64 12.32 -10.83 15.04
CA ARG A 64 11.50 -12.03 14.92
C ARG A 64 10.19 -11.79 14.17
N GLU A 65 9.43 -10.77 14.54
CA GLU A 65 8.19 -10.43 13.85
C GLU A 65 8.46 -10.04 12.39
N TYR A 66 9.55 -9.33 12.14
CA TYR A 66 9.98 -8.98 10.80
C TYR A 66 10.32 -10.22 9.95
N GLU A 67 11.08 -11.16 10.51
CA GLU A 67 11.39 -12.44 9.86
C GLU A 67 10.11 -13.22 9.50
N ILE A 68 9.14 -13.29 10.40
CA ILE A 68 7.84 -13.93 10.12
C ILE A 68 7.12 -13.23 8.96
N ALA A 69 7.12 -11.90 8.93
CA ALA A 69 6.48 -11.13 7.86
C ALA A 69 7.15 -11.34 6.50
N GLN A 70 8.49 -11.47 6.49
CA GLN A 70 9.23 -11.83 5.28
C GLN A 70 8.99 -13.27 4.83
N ASP A 71 9.02 -14.24 5.75
CA ASP A 71 8.81 -15.67 5.44
C ASP A 71 7.39 -15.94 4.91
N LEU A 72 6.43 -15.11 5.30
CA LEU A 72 5.06 -15.13 4.80
C LEU A 72 4.86 -14.26 3.53
N GLU A 73 5.93 -13.68 3.00
CA GLU A 73 5.93 -12.81 1.82
C GLU A 73 4.90 -11.68 1.95
N LEU A 74 4.70 -11.12 3.16
CA LEU A 74 3.66 -10.12 3.38
C LEU A 74 4.00 -8.83 2.61
N PHE A 75 5.25 -8.39 2.63
CA PHE A 75 5.68 -7.16 1.95
C PHE A 75 5.39 -7.14 0.44
N SER A 76 5.48 -8.28 -0.24
CA SER A 76 5.16 -8.37 -1.68
C SER A 76 3.66 -8.40 -1.98
N GLN A 77 2.80 -8.59 -0.96
CA GLN A 77 1.35 -8.64 -1.09
C GLN A 77 0.67 -7.27 -0.89
N PHE A 78 1.43 -6.21 -0.63
CA PHE A 78 0.86 -4.87 -0.63
C PHE A 78 0.31 -4.50 -2.00
N ASP A 79 -0.72 -3.67 -1.98
CA ASP A 79 -1.25 -3.05 -3.19
C ASP A 79 -1.38 -1.54 -2.98
N PHE A 80 -1.09 -0.76 -4.02
CA PHE A 80 -1.18 0.70 -4.03
C PHE A 80 -1.92 1.18 -5.28
N PHE A 81 -2.72 2.23 -5.13
CA PHE A 81 -3.51 2.81 -6.21
C PHE A 81 -3.73 4.30 -6.00
N TRP A 82 -3.96 5.04 -7.08
CA TRP A 82 -4.39 6.42 -6.96
C TRP A 82 -5.89 6.51 -6.65
N ASP A 83 -6.25 7.23 -5.59
CA ASP A 83 -7.62 7.57 -5.21
C ASP A 83 -7.91 9.03 -5.58
N ASP A 84 -8.50 9.23 -6.76
CA ASP A 84 -8.84 10.54 -7.31
C ASP A 84 -9.88 11.29 -6.46
N PHE A 85 -10.79 10.55 -5.82
CA PHE A 85 -11.81 11.16 -4.97
C PHE A 85 -11.22 11.75 -3.68
N ALA A 86 -10.15 11.15 -3.17
CA ALA A 86 -9.47 11.56 -1.95
C ALA A 86 -8.15 12.32 -2.18
N ASP A 87 -7.77 12.55 -3.43
CA ASP A 87 -6.50 13.17 -3.86
C ASP A 87 -5.28 12.59 -3.13
N ARG A 88 -5.18 11.26 -3.09
CA ARG A 88 -4.11 10.55 -2.38
C ARG A 88 -3.79 9.21 -3.01
N VAL A 89 -2.68 8.64 -2.61
CA VAL A 89 -2.44 7.21 -2.79
C VAL A 89 -3.29 6.44 -1.77
N GLY A 90 -4.01 5.43 -2.22
CA GLY A 90 -4.67 4.43 -1.39
C GLY A 90 -3.82 3.16 -1.36
N TYR A 91 -4.00 2.35 -0.30
CA TYR A 91 -3.28 1.09 -0.16
C TYR A 91 -4.16 -0.02 0.41
N HIS A 92 -3.80 -1.26 0.09
CA HIS A 92 -4.27 -2.45 0.79
C HIS A 92 -3.09 -3.10 1.50
N ALA A 93 -3.13 -3.03 2.83
CA ALA A 93 -2.13 -3.70 3.65
C ALA A 93 -2.45 -5.21 3.73
N PRO A 94 -1.44 -6.07 3.57
CA PRO A 94 -1.54 -7.50 3.81
C PRO A 94 -1.68 -7.76 5.31
N GLY A 95 -2.09 -8.97 5.67
CA GLY A 95 -2.18 -9.35 7.07
C GLY A 95 -2.35 -10.84 7.28
N ILE A 96 -1.98 -11.28 8.47
CA ILE A 96 -2.12 -12.66 8.93
C ILE A 96 -3.60 -12.89 9.32
N PRO A 97 -4.27 -13.89 8.72
CA PRO A 97 -5.68 -14.20 9.02
C PRO A 97 -5.91 -14.74 10.43
N GLU A 98 -7.12 -14.54 10.98
CA GLU A 98 -7.49 -14.99 12.34
C GLU A 98 -7.42 -16.51 12.55
N ASP A 99 -7.49 -17.31 11.49
CA ASP A 99 -7.37 -18.77 11.53
C ASP A 99 -5.92 -19.27 11.44
N TRP A 100 -4.93 -18.39 11.65
CA TRP A 100 -3.50 -18.67 11.52
C TRP A 100 -3.06 -19.92 12.28
N GLN A 101 -3.58 -20.12 13.49
CA GLN A 101 -3.21 -21.24 14.35
C GLN A 101 -3.78 -22.57 13.84
N ALA A 102 -5.00 -22.54 13.29
CA ALA A 102 -5.67 -23.74 12.79
C ALA A 102 -5.07 -24.22 11.47
N ARG A 103 -4.51 -23.30 10.69
CA ARG A 103 -3.90 -23.56 9.38
C ARG A 103 -2.37 -23.65 9.44
N GLU A 104 -1.78 -23.46 10.62
CA GLU A 104 -0.34 -23.59 10.87
C GLU A 104 0.49 -22.75 9.89
N TYR A 105 0.12 -21.48 9.70
CA TYR A 105 0.73 -20.59 8.67
C TYR A 105 2.25 -20.46 8.83
N HIS A 106 2.73 -20.34 10.06
CA HIS A 106 4.15 -20.21 10.37
C HIS A 106 4.46 -20.87 11.71
N PRO A 107 5.57 -21.63 11.86
CA PRO A 107 5.93 -22.30 13.11
C PRO A 107 6.20 -21.34 14.27
N ASP A 108 6.63 -20.12 13.97
CA ASP A 108 6.90 -19.07 14.97
C ASP A 108 5.72 -18.14 15.23
N LEU A 109 4.54 -18.40 14.64
CA LEU A 109 3.32 -17.77 15.13
C LEU A 109 2.81 -18.56 16.32
N ASP A 110 2.98 -18.02 17.52
CA ASP A 110 2.62 -18.69 18.78
C ASP A 110 1.66 -17.87 19.65
N THR A 111 1.50 -16.57 19.37
CA THR A 111 0.56 -15.71 20.11
C THR A 111 -0.24 -14.76 19.22
N TRP A 112 -1.43 -14.40 19.69
CA TRP A 112 -2.23 -13.33 19.11
C TRP A 112 -1.55 -11.96 19.17
N GLY A 113 -0.68 -11.74 20.16
CA GLY A 113 0.10 -10.50 20.26
C GLY A 113 1.01 -10.32 19.05
N THR A 114 1.77 -11.36 18.69
CA THR A 114 2.65 -11.38 17.51
C THR A 114 1.88 -11.07 16.22
N VAL A 115 0.75 -11.75 16.00
CA VAL A 115 -0.12 -11.52 14.84
C VAL A 115 -0.65 -10.09 14.79
N SER A 116 -1.12 -9.58 15.93
CA SER A 116 -1.66 -8.22 16.00
C SER A 116 -0.58 -7.16 15.77
N SER A 117 0.62 -7.35 16.30
CA SER A 117 1.74 -6.45 16.07
C SER A 117 2.11 -6.42 14.60
N ILE A 118 2.33 -7.57 13.96
CA ILE A 118 2.66 -7.64 12.52
C ILE A 118 1.60 -6.93 11.68
N ASN A 119 0.31 -7.24 11.89
CA ASN A 119 -0.76 -6.63 11.10
C ASN A 119 -0.88 -5.10 11.32
N ALA A 120 -0.67 -4.63 12.55
CA ALA A 120 -0.71 -3.21 12.86
C ALA A 120 0.45 -2.46 12.19
N GLU A 121 1.66 -3.00 12.29
CA GLU A 121 2.87 -2.38 11.76
C GLU A 121 2.89 -2.40 10.22
N LEU A 122 2.35 -3.45 9.57
CA LEU A 122 2.15 -3.45 8.12
C LEU A 122 1.11 -2.41 7.67
N THR A 123 0.08 -2.16 8.47
CA THR A 123 -0.89 -1.10 8.17
C THR A 123 -0.21 0.28 8.24
N GLU A 124 0.61 0.52 9.27
CA GLU A 124 1.36 1.76 9.41
C GLU A 124 2.38 1.92 8.27
N PHE A 125 3.12 0.87 7.92
CA PHE A 125 4.07 0.92 6.82
C PHE A 125 3.39 1.28 5.49
N GLY A 126 2.23 0.68 5.18
CA GLY A 126 1.45 1.04 4.00
C GLY A 126 1.01 2.51 3.97
N GLN A 127 0.69 3.07 5.14
CA GLN A 127 0.40 4.50 5.26
C GLN A 127 1.63 5.35 4.94
N ILE A 128 2.80 5.01 5.50
CA ILE A 128 4.04 5.76 5.27
C ILE A 128 4.42 5.74 3.79
N VAL A 129 4.36 4.57 3.12
CA VAL A 129 4.62 4.45 1.68
C VAL A 129 3.66 5.34 0.88
N SER A 130 2.38 5.32 1.23
CA SER A 130 1.36 6.16 0.60
C SER A 130 1.64 7.66 0.78
N GLU A 131 2.13 8.08 1.95
CA GLU A 131 2.49 9.47 2.24
C GLU A 131 3.72 9.89 1.44
N VAL A 132 4.79 9.08 1.47
CA VAL A 132 6.02 9.33 0.70
C VAL A 132 5.74 9.44 -0.79
N LEU A 133 4.94 8.53 -1.36
CA LEU A 133 4.56 8.58 -2.77
C LEU A 133 3.86 9.91 -3.12
N LYS A 134 2.89 10.34 -2.32
CA LYS A 134 2.14 11.58 -2.57
C LYS A 134 2.99 12.83 -2.36
N GLU A 135 3.86 12.85 -1.35
CA GLU A 135 4.61 14.05 -0.98
C GLU A 135 5.86 14.26 -1.84
N GLU A 136 6.56 13.19 -2.22
CA GLU A 136 7.90 13.27 -2.83
C GLU A 136 7.94 12.84 -4.30
N TYR A 137 7.01 12.01 -4.76
CA TYR A 137 7.07 11.40 -6.10
C TYR A 137 5.94 11.83 -7.04
N ILE A 138 4.77 12.17 -6.51
CA ILE A 138 3.56 12.45 -7.31
C ILE A 138 3.24 13.95 -7.33
N ASP A 139 3.14 14.53 -8.52
CA ASP A 139 2.62 15.89 -8.76
C ASP A 139 1.18 15.90 -9.32
N TRP A 140 0.52 14.75 -9.36
CA TRP A 140 -0.87 14.64 -9.82
C TRP A 140 -1.84 15.32 -8.85
N GLU A 141 -2.82 16.01 -9.42
CA GLU A 141 -3.96 16.57 -8.71
C GLU A 141 -5.25 16.05 -9.38
N ALA A 142 -6.30 15.85 -8.58
CA ALA A 142 -7.62 15.56 -9.12
C ALA A 142 -8.09 16.70 -10.05
N GLU A 143 -8.39 16.37 -11.32
CA GLU A 143 -8.90 17.33 -12.30
C GLU A 143 -10.40 17.62 -12.01
N TYR A 144 -10.67 18.51 -11.05
CA TYR A 144 -12.03 18.97 -10.81
C TYR A 144 -12.44 20.05 -11.80
N GLU A 145 -13.22 19.69 -12.82
CA GLU A 145 -13.93 20.65 -13.66
C GLU A 145 -15.29 21.03 -13.04
N PRO A 146 -15.46 22.25 -12.50
CA PRO A 146 -16.77 22.69 -12.01
C PRO A 146 -17.78 22.75 -13.17
N PRO A 147 -19.05 22.38 -12.95
CA PRO A 147 -20.07 22.48 -13.98
C PRO A 147 -20.22 23.94 -14.44
N GLU A 148 -20.22 24.16 -15.76
CA GLU A 148 -20.34 25.49 -16.39
C GLU A 148 -21.68 26.20 -16.08
N ASP A 149 -22.67 25.46 -15.57
CA ASP A 149 -24.03 25.90 -15.21
C ASP A 149 -24.17 26.18 -13.69
N LEU A 150 -23.22 26.91 -13.09
CA LEU A 150 -23.43 27.45 -11.74
C LEU A 150 -24.50 28.55 -11.82
N PRO A 151 -25.64 28.44 -11.09
CA PRO A 151 -26.64 29.49 -11.09
C PRO A 151 -26.07 30.77 -10.47
N ASP A 152 -26.17 31.89 -11.19
CA ASP A 152 -25.92 33.23 -10.63
C ASP A 152 -26.90 33.48 -9.47
N PHE A 153 -26.36 33.59 -8.27
CA PHE A 153 -27.12 34.06 -7.11
C PHE A 153 -27.01 35.60 -7.04
N ASP A 154 -28.06 36.30 -7.47
CA ASP A 154 -28.29 37.75 -7.26
C ASP A 154 -28.95 38.02 -5.89
#